data_AF-A0A5S4GWB7-F1
#
_entry.id   AF-A0A5S4GWB7-F1
#
_cell.length_a   1.000
_cell.length_b   1.000
_cell.length_c   1.000
_cell.angle_alpha   90.00
_cell.angle_beta   90.00
_cell.angle_gamma   90.00
#
_symmetry.space_group_name_H-M   'P 1'
#
loop_
_entity.id
_entity.type
_entity.pdbx_description
1 polymer ?
#
loop_
_entity_poly.entity_id
_entity_poly.type
_entity_poly.pdbx_seq_one_letter_code
_entity_poly.pdbx_strand_id
1 'polypeptide(L)'
;MPARHDGGALRGGAPRVVWCAGEHDPRSVSARSVAADLVKEDRPPHLVWHPGTGEIVQLLPITRAARLLGGGVGREGRVCAQIMVVGQARTPFTGSLLTGLDTIVQWLDAWGVARRWPAGPPLPSPQSYHSLRARKDWARGGHYGASQVPTLDRPDPGGIDIRRITGPDTPVAPIPKPRAPSAPAGTRLLPPRPRTPDPVRTAAPQNDSPLRPASEPVPVGQTAMSN
;
A
#
# COMPACT_ATOMS: atom_id res chain seq x y z
N MET A 1 -30.42 3.07 -6.27
CA MET A 1 -30.18 4.46 -5.84
C MET A 1 -28.73 4.79 -6.14
N PRO A 2 -28.41 5.73 -7.04
CA PRO A 2 -27.04 6.20 -7.23
C PRO A 2 -26.59 7.07 -6.05
N ALA A 3 -25.30 7.05 -5.74
CA ALA A 3 -24.74 7.92 -4.71
C ALA A 3 -24.63 9.37 -5.20
N ARG A 4 -24.83 10.34 -4.30
CA ARG A 4 -24.77 11.78 -4.64
C ARG A 4 -23.35 12.34 -4.60
N HIS A 5 -22.46 11.74 -3.83
CA HIS A 5 -21.09 12.19 -3.64
C HIS A 5 -20.09 11.11 -4.06
N ASP A 6 -18.98 11.56 -4.63
CA ASP A 6 -17.85 10.73 -5.02
C ASP A 6 -16.55 11.19 -4.32
N GLY A 7 -15.45 10.51 -4.61
CA GLY A 7 -14.10 10.82 -4.15
C GLY A 7 -13.32 11.77 -5.06
N GLY A 8 -13.99 12.36 -6.05
CA GLY A 8 -13.40 13.27 -7.03
C GLY A 8 -12.78 12.57 -8.24
N ALA A 9 -11.94 13.32 -8.96
CA ALA A 9 -11.23 12.83 -10.12
C ALA A 9 -10.13 11.82 -9.76
N LEU A 10 -10.02 10.80 -10.61
CA LEU A 10 -8.93 9.81 -10.62
C LEU A 10 -7.61 10.47 -11.05
N ARG A 11 -6.48 9.86 -10.67
CA ARG A 11 -5.13 10.43 -10.84
C ARG A 11 -4.33 9.82 -11.99
N GLY A 12 -4.92 8.88 -12.74
CA GLY A 12 -4.22 8.19 -13.83
C GLY A 12 -3.29 7.07 -13.33
N GLY A 13 -2.65 6.37 -14.27
CA GLY A 13 -1.82 5.19 -14.00
C GLY A 13 -2.54 3.86 -14.20
N ALA A 14 -1.96 2.77 -13.69
CA ALA A 14 -2.48 1.42 -13.92
C ALA A 14 -3.89 1.23 -13.30
N PRO A 15 -4.86 0.66 -14.02
CA PRO A 15 -6.21 0.43 -13.55
C PRO A 15 -6.22 -0.71 -12.53
N ARG A 16 -7.13 -0.64 -11.56
CA ARG A 16 -7.20 -1.59 -10.46
C ARG A 16 -8.61 -1.77 -9.93
N VAL A 17 -8.80 -2.87 -9.22
CA VAL A 17 -9.99 -3.15 -8.41
C VAL A 17 -9.58 -3.58 -7.01
N VAL A 18 -10.34 -3.12 -6.02
CA VAL A 18 -10.23 -3.55 -4.63
C VAL A 18 -11.50 -4.28 -4.23
N TRP A 19 -11.33 -5.52 -3.78
CA TRP A 19 -12.38 -6.37 -3.25
C TRP A 19 -12.45 -6.19 -1.73
N CYS A 20 -13.59 -5.74 -1.25
CA CYS A 20 -13.89 -5.56 0.17
C CYS A 20 -14.98 -6.53 0.62
N ALA A 21 -14.96 -6.94 1.89
CA ALA A 21 -16.07 -7.64 2.54
C ALA A 21 -16.63 -6.77 3.66
N GLY A 22 -17.96 -6.69 3.76
CA GLY A 22 -18.65 -5.76 4.65
C GLY A 22 -18.95 -6.29 6.06
N GLU A 23 -18.51 -7.51 6.38
CA GLU A 23 -18.89 -8.23 7.61
C GLU A 23 -20.42 -8.38 7.77
N HIS A 24 -21.10 -8.64 6.66
CA HIS A 24 -22.54 -8.87 6.63
C HIS A 24 -22.84 -10.38 6.58
N ASP A 25 -23.90 -10.82 7.25
CA ASP A 25 -24.43 -12.17 7.07
C ASP A 25 -25.18 -12.27 5.72
N PRO A 26 -24.66 -13.03 4.74
CA PRO A 26 -25.27 -13.15 3.42
C PRO A 26 -26.60 -13.93 3.43
N ARG A 27 -27.03 -14.49 4.57
CA ARG A 27 -28.36 -15.12 4.69
C ARG A 27 -29.47 -14.13 5.03
N SER A 28 -29.13 -12.98 5.58
CA SER A 28 -30.08 -12.00 6.12
C SER A 28 -30.00 -10.64 5.44
N VAL A 29 -28.94 -10.35 4.70
CA VAL A 29 -28.68 -9.01 4.14
C VAL A 29 -28.61 -9.05 2.60
N SER A 30 -29.31 -8.13 1.94
CA SER A 30 -29.26 -7.93 0.48
C SER A 30 -28.18 -6.94 0.06
N ALA A 31 -27.76 -6.96 -1.21
CA ALA A 31 -26.83 -5.96 -1.74
C ALA A 31 -27.49 -4.57 -1.73
N ARG A 32 -28.80 -4.47 -1.98
CA ARG A 32 -29.53 -3.20 -1.92
C ARG A 32 -29.54 -2.59 -0.52
N SER A 33 -29.68 -3.40 0.54
CA SER A 33 -29.61 -2.90 1.92
C SER A 33 -28.22 -2.34 2.25
N VAL A 34 -27.17 -3.12 1.97
CA VAL A 34 -25.78 -2.67 2.18
C VAL A 34 -25.46 -1.41 1.38
N ALA A 35 -25.97 -1.32 0.14
CA ALA A 35 -25.81 -0.15 -0.69
C ALA A 35 -26.48 1.09 -0.09
N ALA A 36 -27.69 0.95 0.48
CA ALA A 36 -28.37 2.05 1.16
C ALA A 36 -27.60 2.53 2.39
N ASP A 37 -27.09 1.60 3.20
CA ASP A 37 -26.30 1.91 4.40
C ASP A 37 -25.00 2.62 4.04
N LEU A 38 -24.26 2.15 3.03
CA LEU A 38 -23.02 2.78 2.58
C LEU A 38 -23.24 4.18 1.99
N VAL A 39 -24.38 4.44 1.35
CA VAL A 39 -24.76 5.78 0.90
C VAL A 39 -25.04 6.69 2.09
N LYS A 40 -25.76 6.19 3.11
CA LYS A 40 -26.05 6.92 4.34
C LYS A 40 -24.78 7.27 5.13
N GLU A 41 -23.80 6.38 5.12
CA GLU A 41 -22.49 6.56 5.75
C GLU A 41 -21.52 7.45 4.95
N ASP A 42 -21.92 7.95 3.77
CA ASP A 42 -21.04 8.68 2.83
C ASP A 42 -19.78 7.90 2.42
N ARG A 43 -19.92 6.56 2.34
CA ARG A 43 -18.88 5.62 1.93
C ARG A 43 -19.26 4.78 0.69
N PRO A 44 -19.85 5.37 -0.36
CA PRO A 44 -20.26 4.61 -1.53
C PRO A 44 -19.05 3.95 -2.21
N PRO A 45 -19.06 2.61 -2.42
CA PRO A 45 -18.23 1.92 -3.40
C PRO A 45 -18.73 2.20 -4.83
N HIS A 46 -18.10 1.57 -5.82
CA HIS A 46 -18.64 1.54 -7.17
C HIS A 46 -19.78 0.53 -7.28
N LEU A 47 -19.53 -0.67 -6.77
CA LEU A 47 -20.49 -1.78 -6.78
C LEU A 47 -20.66 -2.33 -5.35
N VAL A 48 -21.89 -2.74 -5.05
CA VAL A 48 -22.20 -3.69 -3.99
C VAL A 48 -22.68 -4.97 -4.65
N TRP A 49 -22.15 -6.12 -4.25
CA TRP A 49 -22.45 -7.40 -4.86
C TRP A 49 -22.76 -8.48 -3.82
N HIS A 50 -23.84 -9.22 -4.04
CA HIS A 50 -24.19 -10.38 -3.25
C HIS A 50 -23.82 -11.67 -4.00
N PRO A 51 -22.82 -12.45 -3.54
CA PRO A 51 -22.26 -13.57 -4.31
C PRO A 51 -23.17 -14.82 -4.36
N GLY A 52 -24.11 -14.95 -3.41
CA GLY A 52 -25.13 -16.01 -3.43
C GLY A 52 -26.25 -15.75 -4.45
N THR A 53 -26.92 -14.61 -4.35
CA THR A 53 -28.08 -14.25 -5.19
C THR A 53 -27.71 -13.67 -6.56
N GLY A 54 -26.49 -13.13 -6.71
CA GLY A 54 -26.08 -12.40 -7.91
C GLY A 54 -26.59 -10.96 -7.98
N GLU A 55 -27.19 -10.44 -6.91
CA GLU A 55 -27.62 -9.04 -6.88
C GLU A 55 -26.41 -8.10 -6.96
N ILE A 56 -26.41 -7.22 -7.97
CA ILE A 56 -25.39 -6.19 -8.18
C ILE A 56 -26.07 -4.83 -8.10
N VAL A 57 -25.56 -3.95 -7.26
CA VAL A 57 -26.02 -2.56 -7.14
C VAL A 57 -24.86 -1.63 -7.48
N GLN A 58 -24.99 -0.89 -8.57
CA GLN A 58 -24.04 0.15 -8.95
C GLN A 58 -24.42 1.48 -8.29
N LEU A 59 -23.46 2.06 -7.56
CA LEU A 59 -23.64 3.33 -6.84
C LEU A 59 -22.95 4.50 -7.52
N LEU A 60 -21.80 4.25 -8.17
CA LEU A 60 -20.97 5.27 -8.80
C LEU A 60 -20.46 4.80 -10.18
N PRO A 61 -20.26 5.73 -11.13
CA PRO A 61 -19.53 5.42 -12.35
C PRO A 61 -18.04 5.18 -12.02
N ILE A 62 -17.43 4.18 -12.66
CA ILE A 62 -16.02 3.78 -12.44
C ILE A 62 -14.99 4.84 -12.87
N THR A 63 -15.43 5.86 -13.61
CA THR A 63 -14.63 7.02 -14.03
C THR A 63 -14.42 8.05 -12.93
N ARG A 64 -15.08 7.88 -11.77
CA ARG A 64 -14.96 8.72 -10.59
C ARG A 64 -14.37 7.90 -9.46
N ALA A 65 -13.64 8.51 -8.54
CA ALA A 65 -13.18 7.78 -7.36
C ALA A 65 -14.36 7.45 -6.44
N ALA A 66 -14.41 6.24 -5.89
CA ALA A 66 -15.34 5.91 -4.82
C ALA A 66 -14.74 6.24 -3.44
N ARG A 67 -15.58 6.26 -2.41
CA ARG A 67 -15.24 6.73 -1.07
C ARG A 67 -14.96 5.59 -0.07
N LEU A 68 -15.22 4.33 -0.43
CA LEU A 68 -15.11 3.19 0.48
C LEU A 68 -13.70 3.01 1.07
N LEU A 69 -12.65 3.21 0.26
CA LEU A 69 -11.25 3.13 0.72
C LEU A 69 -10.78 4.40 1.43
N GLY A 70 -11.51 5.51 1.28
CA GLY A 70 -11.11 6.83 1.77
C GLY A 70 -9.84 7.39 1.11
N GLY A 71 -9.54 8.64 1.47
CA GLY A 71 -8.25 9.29 1.19
C GLY A 71 -7.82 9.34 -0.28
N GLY A 72 -6.51 9.44 -0.49
CA GLY A 72 -5.91 9.51 -1.83
C GLY A 72 -5.80 8.17 -2.55
N VAL A 73 -5.79 7.05 -1.81
CA VAL A 73 -5.51 5.72 -2.37
C VAL A 73 -6.62 5.25 -3.31
N GLY A 74 -7.88 5.58 -3.00
CA GLY A 74 -9.04 5.31 -3.87
C GLY A 74 -9.05 6.11 -5.18
N ARG A 75 -8.10 7.05 -5.37
CA ARG A 75 -7.97 7.88 -6.57
C ARG A 75 -6.80 7.45 -7.46
N GLU A 76 -5.99 6.48 -7.04
CA GLU A 76 -4.80 6.03 -7.77
C GLU A 76 -5.17 5.07 -8.91
N GLY A 77 -4.68 5.33 -10.12
CA GLY A 77 -5.07 4.62 -11.34
C GLY A 77 -5.97 5.47 -12.23
N ARG A 78 -5.99 5.15 -13.53
CA ARG A 78 -7.02 5.68 -14.45
C ARG A 78 -8.42 5.12 -14.15
N VAL A 79 -8.46 4.01 -13.40
CA VAL A 79 -9.62 3.32 -12.82
C VAL A 79 -9.18 2.75 -11.47
N CYS A 80 -9.99 2.94 -10.43
CA CYS A 80 -9.80 2.34 -9.10
C CYS A 80 -11.13 1.82 -8.58
N ALA A 81 -11.60 0.72 -9.15
CA ALA A 81 -12.86 0.11 -8.76
C ALA A 81 -12.81 -0.35 -7.30
N GLN A 82 -13.93 -0.18 -6.60
CA GLN A 82 -14.11 -0.55 -5.20
C GLN A 82 -15.39 -1.35 -5.16
N ILE A 83 -15.30 -2.62 -4.80
CA ILE A 83 -16.42 -3.56 -4.80
C ILE A 83 -16.64 -4.00 -3.35
N MET A 84 -17.80 -3.66 -2.81
CA MET A 84 -18.25 -4.22 -1.54
C MET A 84 -18.96 -5.54 -1.79
N VAL A 85 -18.46 -6.63 -1.20
CA VAL A 85 -19.10 -7.93 -1.24
C VAL A 85 -19.91 -8.14 0.05
N VAL A 86 -21.16 -8.57 -0.11
CA VAL A 86 -21.97 -9.05 1.01
C VAL A 86 -21.38 -10.37 1.50
N GLY A 87 -20.75 -10.33 2.66
CA GLY A 87 -20.04 -11.46 3.25
C GLY A 87 -19.05 -11.00 4.34
N GLN A 88 -18.26 -11.94 4.84
CA GLN A 88 -17.36 -11.76 5.97
C GLN A 88 -15.94 -12.19 5.60
N ALA A 89 -14.92 -11.52 6.14
CA ALA A 89 -13.53 -11.88 5.86
C ALA A 89 -13.15 -13.26 6.44
N ARG A 90 -13.82 -13.70 7.51
CA ARG A 90 -13.60 -15.04 8.12
C ARG A 90 -14.22 -16.18 7.33
N THR A 91 -15.20 -15.88 6.47
CA THR A 91 -15.83 -16.85 5.58
C THR A 91 -15.75 -16.31 4.15
N PRO A 92 -14.59 -16.46 3.49
CA PRO A 92 -14.34 -15.83 2.19
C PRO A 92 -15.42 -16.18 1.17
N PHE A 93 -15.93 -15.17 0.48
CA PHE A 93 -17.06 -15.33 -0.45
C PHE A 93 -16.78 -16.28 -1.62
N THR A 94 -15.51 -16.56 -1.91
CA THR A 94 -15.05 -17.56 -2.88
C THR A 94 -15.27 -19.00 -2.45
N GLY A 95 -15.87 -19.24 -1.27
CA GLY A 95 -16.50 -20.52 -0.93
C GLY A 95 -17.93 -20.68 -1.45
N SER A 96 -18.54 -19.63 -2.03
CA SER A 96 -19.94 -19.63 -2.47
C SER A 96 -20.12 -19.88 -3.98
N LEU A 97 -21.34 -19.67 -4.49
CA LEU A 97 -21.70 -19.84 -5.90
C LEU A 97 -21.05 -18.80 -6.83
N LEU A 98 -20.77 -17.60 -6.33
CA LEU A 98 -20.23 -16.48 -7.12
C LEU A 98 -21.13 -16.07 -8.29
N THR A 99 -22.45 -16.10 -8.07
CA THR A 99 -23.47 -15.72 -9.07
C THR A 99 -23.23 -14.29 -9.56
N GLY A 100 -23.17 -14.08 -10.88
CA GLY A 100 -22.96 -12.77 -11.51
C GLY A 100 -21.51 -12.26 -11.50
N LEU A 101 -20.55 -13.05 -11.01
CA LEU A 101 -19.13 -12.68 -11.00
C LEU A 101 -18.58 -12.45 -12.42
N ASP A 102 -18.99 -13.26 -13.39
CA ASP A 102 -18.61 -13.15 -14.79
C ASP A 102 -18.96 -11.77 -15.38
N THR A 103 -20.13 -11.24 -15.03
CA THR A 103 -20.58 -9.90 -15.41
C THR A 103 -19.66 -8.82 -14.82
N ILE A 104 -19.29 -8.96 -13.55
CA ILE A 104 -18.38 -8.03 -12.87
C ILE A 104 -17.00 -8.07 -13.51
N VAL A 105 -16.46 -9.26 -13.76
CA VAL A 105 -15.11 -9.42 -14.32
C VAL A 105 -15.05 -8.90 -15.76
N GLN A 106 -16.07 -9.19 -16.59
CA GLN A 106 -16.17 -8.62 -17.95
C GLN A 106 -16.25 -7.09 -17.93
N TRP A 107 -17.00 -6.52 -16.98
CA TRP A 107 -17.03 -5.08 -16.79
C TRP A 107 -15.64 -4.53 -16.42
N LEU A 108 -14.91 -5.17 -15.52
CA LEU A 108 -13.55 -4.77 -15.15
C LEU A 108 -12.57 -4.86 -16.34
N ASP A 109 -12.69 -5.90 -17.17
CA ASP A 109 -11.87 -6.06 -18.37
C ASP A 109 -12.11 -4.93 -19.39
N ALA A 110 -13.36 -4.50 -19.57
CA ALA A 110 -13.70 -3.38 -20.45
C ALA A 110 -13.03 -2.06 -20.01
N TRP A 111 -12.69 -1.95 -18.73
CA TRP A 111 -11.95 -0.82 -18.15
C TRP A 111 -10.43 -1.06 -18.05
N GLY A 112 -9.96 -2.18 -18.60
CA GLY A 112 -8.56 -2.56 -18.72
C GLY A 112 -7.92 -3.02 -17.41
N VAL A 113 -8.71 -3.40 -16.40
CA VAL A 113 -8.18 -3.98 -15.16
C VAL A 113 -7.62 -5.36 -15.48
N ALA A 114 -6.30 -5.51 -15.39
CA ALA A 114 -5.64 -6.76 -15.71
C ALA A 114 -5.98 -7.86 -14.69
N ARG A 115 -6.36 -9.06 -15.17
CA ARG A 115 -6.67 -10.27 -14.40
C ARG A 115 -5.44 -10.89 -13.70
N ARG A 116 -4.81 -10.12 -12.82
CA ARG A 116 -3.62 -10.50 -12.03
C ARG A 116 -3.74 -9.98 -10.61
N TRP A 117 -3.01 -10.60 -9.69
CA TRP A 117 -2.95 -10.22 -8.28
C TRP A 117 -1.52 -9.86 -7.89
N PRO A 118 -1.07 -8.61 -8.08
CA PRO A 118 0.34 -8.24 -7.92
C PRO A 118 0.87 -8.44 -6.49
N ALA A 119 0.02 -8.33 -5.47
CA ALA A 119 0.35 -8.59 -4.08
C ALA A 119 0.15 -10.07 -3.68
N GLY A 120 -0.15 -10.95 -4.65
CA GLY A 120 -0.55 -12.33 -4.42
C GLY A 120 -1.99 -12.46 -3.91
N PRO A 121 -2.43 -13.69 -3.57
CA PRO A 121 -3.72 -13.90 -2.93
C PRO A 121 -3.77 -13.20 -1.55
N PRO A 122 -4.88 -12.54 -1.18
CA PRO A 122 -5.07 -12.06 0.19
C PRO A 122 -4.98 -13.21 1.19
N LEU A 123 -4.40 -12.94 2.36
CA LEU A 123 -4.26 -13.95 3.41
C LEU A 123 -5.62 -14.27 4.05
N PRO A 124 -5.80 -15.47 4.64
CA PRO A 124 -6.94 -15.77 5.48
C PRO A 124 -6.96 -14.90 6.76
N SER A 125 -8.14 -14.71 7.34
CA SER A 125 -8.26 -14.09 8.67
C SER A 125 -7.87 -15.13 9.74
N PRO A 126 -7.07 -14.77 10.77
CA PRO A 126 -6.61 -13.42 11.12
C PRO A 126 -5.25 -13.02 10.50
N GLN A 127 -4.60 -13.86 9.70
CA GLN A 127 -3.30 -13.51 9.10
C GLN A 127 -3.37 -12.28 8.20
N SER A 128 -4.55 -11.96 7.64
CA SER A 128 -4.78 -10.79 6.81
C SER A 128 -4.52 -9.45 7.48
N TYR A 129 -4.57 -9.36 8.81
CA TYR A 129 -4.15 -8.14 9.54
C TYR A 129 -2.67 -7.80 9.31
N HIS A 130 -1.84 -8.83 9.12
CA HIS A 130 -0.40 -8.71 8.88
C HIS A 130 -0.02 -8.70 7.39
N SER A 131 -0.98 -8.51 6.49
CA SER A 131 -0.73 -8.45 5.05
C SER A 131 0.29 -7.35 4.70
N LEU A 132 1.21 -7.68 3.81
CA LEU A 132 2.15 -6.70 3.24
C LEU A 132 1.39 -5.75 2.31
N ARG A 133 1.54 -4.44 2.57
CA ARG A 133 0.87 -3.36 1.83
C ARG A 133 1.86 -2.58 0.98
N ALA A 134 2.56 -3.30 0.11
CA ALA A 134 3.69 -2.76 -0.65
C ALA A 134 3.24 -1.80 -1.76
N ARG A 135 3.72 -0.54 -1.71
CA ARG A 135 3.47 0.48 -2.75
C ARG A 135 3.88 0.03 -4.15
N LYS A 136 4.99 -0.71 -4.25
CA LYS A 136 5.49 -1.32 -5.50
C LYS A 136 4.42 -2.20 -6.16
N ASP A 137 3.78 -3.06 -5.38
CA ASP A 137 2.82 -4.01 -5.93
C ASP A 137 1.51 -3.30 -6.27
N TRP A 138 1.09 -2.35 -5.43
CA TRP A 138 -0.04 -1.46 -5.71
C TRP A 138 0.13 -0.66 -7.02
N ALA A 139 1.34 -0.17 -7.32
CA ALA A 139 1.59 0.61 -8.54
C ALA A 139 1.35 -0.19 -9.84
N ARG A 140 1.43 -1.53 -9.79
CA ARG A 140 1.26 -2.41 -10.96
C ARG A 140 -0.17 -2.46 -11.48
N GLY A 141 -1.18 -2.21 -10.64
CA GLY A 141 -2.59 -2.38 -11.01
C GLY A 141 -2.99 -3.84 -11.24
N GLY A 142 -4.29 -4.09 -11.24
CA GLY A 142 -4.89 -5.43 -11.19
C GLY A 142 -5.85 -5.56 -10.01
N HIS A 143 -5.95 -6.76 -9.44
CA HIS A 143 -6.87 -7.09 -8.36
C HIS A 143 -6.13 -7.09 -7.01
N TYR A 144 -6.80 -6.57 -5.98
CA TYR A 144 -6.30 -6.51 -4.62
C TYR A 144 -7.43 -6.77 -3.62
N GLY A 145 -7.10 -7.37 -2.49
CA GLY A 145 -7.95 -7.29 -1.30
C GLY A 145 -7.75 -5.96 -0.58
N ALA A 146 -8.72 -5.50 0.22
CA ALA A 146 -8.56 -4.31 1.05
C ALA A 146 -7.34 -4.39 1.98
N SER A 147 -7.02 -5.58 2.48
CA SER A 147 -5.83 -5.89 3.28
C SER A 147 -4.49 -5.67 2.58
N GLN A 148 -4.49 -5.56 1.26
CA GLN A 148 -3.30 -5.33 0.45
C GLN A 148 -3.16 -3.87 0.01
N VAL A 149 -4.15 -3.03 0.32
CA VAL A 149 -4.15 -1.61 -0.05
C VAL A 149 -3.19 -0.83 0.86
N PRO A 150 -2.27 -0.01 0.30
CA PRO A 150 -1.42 0.86 1.09
C PRO A 150 -2.22 1.75 2.04
N THR A 151 -1.70 1.99 3.24
CA THR A 151 -2.29 2.87 4.28
C THR A 151 -3.63 2.41 4.88
N LEU A 152 -4.22 1.33 4.38
CA LEU A 152 -5.50 0.83 4.84
C LEU A 152 -5.32 -0.25 5.90
N ASP A 153 -5.82 -0.03 7.11
CA ASP A 153 -5.79 -1.04 8.17
C ASP A 153 -7.09 -1.85 8.21
N ARG A 154 -7.26 -2.76 7.24
CA ARG A 154 -8.41 -3.66 7.18
C ARG A 154 -8.00 -5.08 6.82
N PRO A 155 -8.68 -6.12 7.35
CA PRO A 155 -8.35 -7.52 7.10
C PRO A 155 -9.10 -8.13 5.91
N ASP A 156 -10.08 -7.44 5.34
CA ASP A 156 -10.94 -7.96 4.29
C ASP A 156 -10.23 -8.04 2.92
N PRO A 157 -10.62 -8.95 2.01
CA PRO A 157 -11.77 -9.86 2.05
C PRO A 157 -11.49 -11.22 2.73
N GLY A 158 -10.36 -11.36 3.42
CA GLY A 158 -9.88 -12.65 3.89
C GLY A 158 -9.35 -13.53 2.75
N GLY A 159 -9.16 -14.82 3.04
CA GLY A 159 -8.43 -15.78 2.20
C GLY A 159 -9.23 -16.22 0.98
N ILE A 160 -9.50 -15.29 0.07
CA ILE A 160 -10.25 -15.57 -1.15
C ILE A 160 -9.43 -16.39 -2.15
N ASP A 161 -10.06 -17.37 -2.80
CA ASP A 161 -9.49 -18.05 -3.95
C ASP A 161 -9.52 -17.13 -5.18
N ILE A 162 -8.36 -16.54 -5.47
CA ILE A 162 -8.18 -15.60 -6.58
C ILE A 162 -8.42 -16.24 -7.95
N ARG A 163 -8.22 -17.55 -8.11
CA ARG A 163 -8.43 -18.24 -9.39
C ARG A 163 -9.91 -18.38 -9.70
N ARG A 164 -10.76 -18.46 -8.68
CA ARG A 164 -12.22 -18.40 -8.87
C ARG A 164 -12.71 -17.03 -9.32
N ILE A 165 -11.91 -15.96 -9.14
CA ILE A 165 -12.24 -14.60 -9.56
C ILE A 165 -11.69 -14.30 -10.95
N THR A 166 -10.39 -14.47 -11.15
CA THR A 166 -9.70 -14.04 -12.38
C THR A 166 -9.43 -15.17 -13.37
N GLY A 167 -9.81 -16.41 -13.05
CA GLY A 167 -9.68 -17.59 -13.90
C GLY A 167 -8.43 -18.45 -13.59
N PRO A 168 -8.31 -19.64 -14.20
CA PRO A 168 -7.22 -20.58 -13.94
C PRO A 168 -5.84 -20.01 -14.33
N ASP A 169 -5.79 -19.18 -15.38
CA ASP A 169 -4.56 -18.56 -15.89
C ASP A 169 -4.09 -17.36 -15.06
N THR A 170 -4.73 -17.08 -13.93
CA THR A 170 -4.36 -15.96 -13.04
C THR A 170 -2.90 -16.10 -12.61
N PRO A 171 -2.02 -15.15 -12.98
CA PRO A 171 -0.65 -15.15 -12.50
C PRO A 171 -0.65 -14.93 -10.99
N VAL A 172 -0.25 -15.95 -10.24
CA VAL A 172 0.04 -15.82 -8.82
C VAL A 172 1.36 -15.06 -8.73
N ALA A 173 1.37 -13.91 -8.05
CA ALA A 173 2.63 -13.22 -7.79
C ALA A 173 3.60 -14.23 -7.16
N PRO A 174 4.86 -14.34 -7.64
CA PRO A 174 5.80 -15.30 -7.09
C PRO A 174 5.93 -15.05 -5.58
N ILE A 175 5.68 -16.08 -4.77
CA ILE A 175 5.94 -16.05 -3.34
C ILE A 175 7.39 -15.60 -3.17
N PRO A 176 7.69 -14.52 -2.42
CA PRO A 176 9.06 -14.14 -2.17
C PRO A 176 9.79 -15.33 -1.55
N LYS A 177 10.79 -15.88 -2.25
CA LYS A 177 11.66 -16.91 -1.67
C LYS A 177 12.22 -16.36 -0.35
N PRO A 178 12.22 -17.12 0.75
CA PRO A 178 12.89 -16.70 1.97
C PRO A 178 14.30 -16.22 1.61
N ARG A 179 14.63 -15.00 2.01
CA ARG A 179 15.97 -14.47 1.80
C ARG A 179 16.92 -15.43 2.51
N ALA A 180 17.72 -16.17 1.74
CA ALA A 180 18.82 -16.94 2.32
C ALA A 180 19.63 -15.96 3.20
N PRO A 181 20.03 -16.36 4.42
CA PRO A 181 20.78 -15.49 5.29
C PRO A 181 21.96 -14.93 4.51
N SER A 182 22.03 -13.60 4.44
CA SER A 182 23.11 -12.89 3.79
C SER A 182 24.42 -13.44 4.37
N ALA A 183 25.25 -14.06 3.55
CA ALA A 183 26.61 -14.39 3.97
C ALA A 183 27.27 -13.09 4.47
N PRO A 184 28.01 -13.12 5.59
CA PRO A 184 28.66 -11.93 6.11
C PRO A 184 29.53 -11.34 5.01
N ALA A 185 29.42 -10.01 4.84
CA ALA A 185 30.14 -9.27 3.82
C ALA A 185 31.64 -9.56 3.95
N GLY A 186 32.17 -10.35 3.02
CA GLY A 186 33.60 -10.51 2.86
C GLY A 186 34.20 -9.13 2.60
N THR A 187 35.15 -8.74 3.45
CA THR A 187 35.92 -7.50 3.36
C THR A 187 36.47 -7.37 1.94
N ARG A 188 35.86 -6.50 1.13
CA ARG A 188 36.36 -6.17 -0.20
C ARG A 188 37.62 -5.35 0.00
N LEU A 189 38.78 -6.02 0.00
CA LEU A 189 40.09 -5.37 -0.03
C LEU A 189 40.13 -4.41 -1.23
N LEU A 190 40.21 -3.12 -0.94
CA LEU A 190 40.48 -2.08 -1.93
C LEU A 190 41.85 -2.33 -2.57
N PRO A 191 42.02 -2.18 -3.90
CA PRO A 191 43.33 -2.23 -4.51
C PRO A 191 44.19 -1.06 -4.03
N PRO A 192 45.51 -1.24 -3.87
CA PRO A 192 46.41 -0.21 -3.36
C PRO A 192 46.53 0.97 -4.34
N ARG A 193 46.51 2.20 -3.79
CA ARG A 193 46.77 3.44 -4.55
C ARG A 193 48.21 3.47 -5.06
N PRO A 194 48.47 3.97 -6.28
CA PRO A 194 49.83 4.28 -6.74
C PRO A 194 50.43 5.41 -5.90
N ARG A 195 51.70 5.27 -5.49
CA ARG A 195 52.47 6.31 -4.78
C ARG A 195 52.92 7.37 -5.78
N THR A 196 52.58 8.63 -5.53
CA THR A 196 53.25 9.80 -6.12
C THR A 196 54.60 10.04 -5.41
N PRO A 197 55.68 10.37 -6.12
CA PRO A 197 56.97 10.69 -5.50
C PRO A 197 56.98 12.10 -4.88
N ASP A 198 57.60 12.23 -3.71
CA ASP A 198 57.75 13.46 -2.94
C ASP A 198 58.65 14.51 -3.65
N PRO A 199 58.36 15.82 -3.51
CA PRO A 199 59.29 16.85 -3.91
C PRO A 199 60.44 17.00 -2.89
N VAL A 200 61.66 17.09 -3.41
CA VAL A 200 62.92 17.33 -2.68
C VAL A 200 62.85 18.67 -1.94
N ARG A 201 63.17 18.65 -0.64
CA ARG A 201 63.18 19.80 0.26
C ARG A 201 64.60 20.39 0.33
N THR A 202 64.80 21.60 -0.21
CA THR A 202 66.05 22.37 -0.08
C THR A 202 66.09 23.14 1.25
N ALA A 203 67.29 23.29 1.81
CA ALA A 203 67.55 23.79 3.17
C ALA A 203 67.66 25.34 3.29
N ALA A 204 67.60 25.78 4.56
CA ALA A 204 67.45 27.12 5.19
C ALA A 204 68.46 28.24 4.81
N PRO A 205 68.30 29.47 5.35
CA PRO A 205 68.89 29.78 6.67
C PRO A 205 68.05 30.66 7.64
N GLN A 206 68.54 30.70 8.88
CA GLN A 206 67.98 31.30 10.11
C GLN A 206 68.24 32.82 10.23
N ASN A 207 67.47 33.53 11.06
CA ASN A 207 68.02 34.52 11.99
C ASN A 207 67.06 34.95 13.13
N ASP A 208 67.62 34.90 14.34
CA ASP A 208 67.49 35.68 15.58
C ASP A 208 66.15 36.19 16.17
N SER A 209 66.02 35.93 17.48
CA SER A 209 65.02 36.42 18.45
C SER A 209 65.42 37.79 19.06
N PRO A 210 64.59 38.45 19.91
CA PRO A 210 64.67 38.18 21.37
C PRO A 210 63.40 38.36 22.25
N LEU A 211 63.33 37.49 23.27
CA LEU A 211 62.96 37.60 24.71
C LEU A 211 61.83 38.52 25.29
N ARG A 212 60.92 37.83 26.03
CA ARG A 212 60.42 38.02 27.44
C ARG A 212 59.38 39.12 27.80
N PRO A 213 58.72 39.08 28.99
CA PRO A 213 58.31 37.95 29.87
C PRO A 213 56.87 38.05 30.48
N ALA A 214 56.57 37.09 31.36
CA ALA A 214 55.36 36.73 32.13
C ALA A 214 54.70 37.79 33.05
N SER A 215 53.41 37.58 33.42
CA SER A 215 52.90 37.35 34.81
C SER A 215 51.35 37.29 34.91
N GLU A 216 50.88 36.39 35.78
CA GLU A 216 49.54 36.12 36.38
C GLU A 216 48.83 37.32 37.07
N PRO A 217 47.67 37.20 37.80
CA PRO A 217 46.67 36.12 37.97
C PRO A 217 45.18 36.58 37.90
N VAL A 218 44.26 35.62 38.11
CA VAL A 218 42.79 35.75 38.32
C VAL A 218 42.44 36.35 39.69
N PRO A 219 41.27 37.03 39.83
CA PRO A 219 40.38 36.65 40.94
C PRO A 219 38.88 36.59 40.60
N VAL A 220 38.19 35.85 41.46
CA VAL A 220 36.77 35.52 41.55
C VAL A 220 36.01 36.58 42.38
N GLY A 221 34.73 36.84 42.06
CA GLY A 221 33.74 37.46 42.96
C GLY A 221 32.43 37.77 42.22
N GLN A 222 31.35 37.00 42.36
CA GLN A 222 30.32 36.97 43.41
C GLN A 222 29.19 38.02 43.29
N THR A 223 27.97 37.48 43.10
CA THR A 223 26.69 37.79 43.79
C THR A 223 25.95 39.12 43.49
N ALA A 224 24.71 39.03 42.98
CA ALA A 224 23.47 39.23 43.76
C ALA A 224 22.26 39.62 42.88
N MET A 225 21.09 39.13 43.32
CA MET A 225 19.77 39.36 42.76
C MET A 225 19.15 40.72 43.14
N SER A 226 18.08 41.03 42.41
CA SER A 226 16.88 41.81 42.80
C SER A 226 16.89 43.30 42.48
N ASN A 227 16.05 43.67 41.49
CA ASN A 227 14.77 44.32 41.75
C ASN A 227 13.77 43.96 40.65
#